data_AF-A0A949W2M3-F1
#
_entry.id   AF-A0A949W2M3-F1
#
_cell.length_a   1.000
_cell.length_b   1.000
_cell.length_c   1.000
_cell.angle_alpha   90.00
_cell.angle_beta   90.00
_cell.angle_gamma   90.00
#
_symmetry.space_group_name_H-M   'P 1'
#
loop_
_entity.id
_entity.type
_entity.pdbx_description
1 polymer ?
#
loop_
_entity_poly.entity_id
_entity_poly.type
_entity_poly.pdbx_seq_one_letter_code
_entity_poly.pdbx_strand_id
1 'polypeptide(L)' 'MAKQQTFADKANKLAKKSDNLVICPDTNKETRIISVRMVDAVKTGKGTYKFLDRNMKVYESTYKPYTP' A
#
# COMPACT_ATOMS: atom_id res chain seq x y z
N MET A 1 -38.06 9.54 16.98
CA MET A 1 -37.26 10.64 16.42
C MET A 1 -35.86 10.12 16.13
N ALA A 2 -35.54 9.82 14.87
CA ALA A 2 -34.19 9.36 14.50
C ALA A 2 -33.24 10.57 14.49
N LYS A 3 -32.16 10.51 15.28
CA LYS A 3 -31.12 11.56 15.31
C LYS A 3 -30.58 11.77 13.89
N GLN A 4 -30.82 12.94 13.34
CA GLN A 4 -30.35 13.33 12.01
C GLN A 4 -28.82 13.45 12.05
N GLN A 5 -28.11 12.47 11.49
CA GLN A 5 -26.65 12.50 11.40
C GLN A 5 -26.21 13.63 10.47
N THR A 6 -25.32 14.50 10.94
CA THR A 6 -24.78 15.57 10.12
C THR A 6 -23.79 15.02 9.09
N PHE A 7 -23.57 15.76 7.99
CA PHE A 7 -22.57 15.39 6.99
C PHE A 7 -21.17 15.26 7.60
N ALA A 8 -20.85 16.09 8.62
CA ALA A 8 -19.60 16.02 9.36
C ALA A 8 -19.44 14.69 10.13
N ASP A 9 -20.51 14.17 10.74
CA ASP A 9 -20.49 12.86 11.41
C ASP A 9 -20.23 11.71 10.41
N LYS A 10 -20.80 11.80 9.21
CA LYS A 10 -20.57 10.83 8.14
C LYS A 10 -19.15 10.92 7.58
N ALA A 11 -18.63 12.13 7.37
CA ALA A 11 -17.27 12.37 6.90
C ALA A 11 -16.22 11.88 7.91
N ASN A 12 -16.40 12.18 9.21
CA ASN A 12 -15.51 11.69 10.27
C ASN A 12 -15.52 10.17 10.40
N LYS A 13 -16.68 9.53 10.18
CA LYS A 13 -16.79 8.06 10.18
C LYS A 13 -16.15 7.42 8.95
N LEU A 14 -16.17 8.09 7.80
CA LEU A 14 -15.43 7.66 6.61
C LEU A 14 -13.92 7.86 6.79
N ALA A 15 -13.50 9.00 7.33
CA ALA A 15 -12.10 9.34 7.54
C ALA A 15 -11.39 8.34 8.47
N LYS A 16 -12.08 7.83 9.49
CA LYS A 16 -11.55 6.78 10.40
C LYS A 16 -11.40 5.40 9.77
N LYS A 17 -12.00 5.14 8.59
CA LYS A 17 -11.82 3.88 7.85
C LYS A 17 -10.61 3.90 6.91
N SER A 18 -9.91 5.02 6.80
CA SER A 18 -8.83 5.24 5.83
C SER A 18 -7.45 4.79 6.31
N ASP A 19 -7.30 4.41 7.57
CA ASP A 19 -6.11 3.72 8.04
C ASP A 19 -6.24 2.26 7.62
N ASN A 20 -5.72 1.93 6.43
CA ASN A 20 -5.56 0.56 5.92
C ASN A 20 -4.50 -0.20 6.75
N LEU A 21 -4.72 -0.29 8.06
CA LEU A 21 -4.02 -1.14 8.99
C LEU A 21 -4.55 -2.56 8.79
N VAL A 22 -3.66 -3.41 8.29
CA VAL A 22 -3.92 -4.82 8.02
C VAL A 22 -2.95 -5.66 8.83
N ILE A 23 -3.38 -6.85 9.20
CA ILE A 23 -2.50 -7.82 9.85
C ILE A 23 -1.66 -8.47 8.75
N CYS A 24 -0.34 -8.29 8.81
CA CYS A 24 0.57 -8.94 7.89
C CYS A 24 0.56 -10.45 8.16
N PRO A 25 0.26 -11.31 7.17
CA PRO A 25 0.15 -12.76 7.37
C PRO A 25 1.49 -13.41 7.76
N ASP A 26 2.62 -12.82 7.38
CA ASP A 26 3.94 -13.37 7.65
C ASP A 26 4.46 -13.02 9.05
N THR A 27 4.08 -11.86 9.58
CA THR A 27 4.60 -11.35 10.86
C THR A 27 3.56 -11.29 11.96
N ASN A 28 2.28 -11.49 11.64
CA ASN A 28 1.11 -11.31 12.52
C ASN A 28 1.07 -9.94 13.22
N LYS A 29 1.77 -8.93 12.68
CA LYS A 29 1.79 -7.57 13.20
C LYS A 29 0.80 -6.71 12.43
N GLU A 30 0.16 -5.78 13.14
CA GLU A 30 -0.59 -4.69 12.50
C GLU A 30 0.38 -3.83 11.69
N THR A 31 0.03 -3.58 10.43
CA THR A 31 0.91 -2.93 9.46
C THR A 31 0.11 -2.15 8.45
N ARG A 32 0.63 -1.02 8.00
CA ARG A 32 0.01 -0.25 6.92
C ARG A 32 0.37 -0.84 5.57
N ILE A 33 -0.59 -0.83 4.65
CA ILE A 33 -0.31 -1.08 3.24
C ILE A 33 0.28 0.19 2.62
N ILE A 34 1.50 0.10 2.13
CA ILE A 34 2.16 1.17 1.39
C ILE A 34 2.15 0.85 -0.11
N SER A 35 2.08 1.90 -0.94
CA SER A 35 2.23 1.77 -2.39
C SER A 35 3.66 2.09 -2.77
N VAL A 36 4.37 1.12 -3.34
CA VAL A 36 5.77 1.24 -3.75
C VAL A 36 5.89 1.15 -5.26
N ARG A 37 6.87 1.87 -5.81
CA ARG A 37 7.23 1.83 -7.22
C ARG A 37 8.38 0.84 -7.40
N MET A 38 8.11 -0.29 -8.04
CA MET A 38 9.11 -1.32 -8.33
C MET A 38 9.59 -1.14 -9.77
N VAL A 39 10.90 -0.97 -9.94
CA VAL A 39 11.56 -0.93 -11.24
C VAL A 39 12.26 -2.26 -11.45
N ASP A 40 11.80 -3.02 -12.44
CA ASP A 40 12.37 -4.33 -12.78
C ASP A 40 13.16 -4.24 -14.09
N ALA A 41 14.34 -4.89 -14.14
CA ALA A 41 15.24 -4.84 -15.29
C ALA A 41 15.19 -6.17 -16.05
N VAL A 42 14.49 -6.18 -17.19
CA VAL A 42 14.32 -7.39 -18.00
C VAL A 42 15.31 -7.38 -19.17
N LYS A 43 16.20 -8.38 -19.22
CA LYS A 43 17.10 -8.59 -20.36
C LYS A 43 16.32 -9.21 -21.51
N THR A 44 16.27 -8.53 -22.64
CA THR A 44 15.64 -9.06 -23.85
C THR A 44 16.56 -10.05 -24.56
N GLY A 45 15.99 -10.93 -25.38
CA GLY A 45 16.77 -11.92 -26.14
C GLY A 45 17.83 -11.34 -27.09
N LYS A 46 17.77 -10.03 -27.39
CA LYS A 46 18.78 -9.31 -28.20
C LYS A 46 19.86 -8.62 -27.34
N GLY A 47 19.91 -8.91 -26.04
CA GLY A 47 20.93 -8.38 -25.12
C GLY A 47 20.67 -6.98 -24.58
N THR A 48 19.59 -6.30 -24.98
CA THR A 48 19.20 -4.99 -24.43
C THR A 48 18.37 -5.14 -23.16
N TYR A 49 18.54 -4.22 -22.20
CA TYR A 49 17.73 -4.15 -20.98
C TYR A 49 16.50 -3.27 -21.19
N LYS A 50 15.33 -3.74 -20.74
CA LYS A 50 14.11 -2.94 -20.64
C LYS A 50 13.74 -2.79 -19.18
N PHE A 51 13.45 -1.56 -18.77
CA PHE A 51 12.98 -1.26 -17.43
C PHE A 51 11.46 -1.25 -17.42
N LEU A 52 10.86 -2.08 -16.58
CA LEU A 52 9.42 -2.13 -16.36
C LEU A 52 9.11 -1.50 -15.01
N ASP A 53 8.29 -0.47 -15.06
CA ASP A 53 7.84 0.24 -13.87
C ASP A 53 6.47 -0.27 -13.45
N ARG A 54 6.33 -0.72 -12.21
CA ARG A 54 5.07 -1.26 -11.68
C ARG A 54 4.79 -0.68 -10.30
N ASN A 55 3.56 -0.21 -10.12
CA ASN A 55 3.07 0.20 -8.81
C ASN A 55 2.55 -1.04 -8.07
N MET A 56 3.16 -1.39 -6.95
CA MET A 56 2.78 -2.52 -6.11
C MET A 56 2.35 -2.06 -4.72
N LYS A 57 1.41 -2.79 -4.12
CA LYS A 57 1.04 -2.62 -2.71
C LYS A 57 1.81 -3.63 -1.89
N VAL A 58 2.52 -3.17 -0.86
CA VAL A 58 3.31 -4.03 0.03
C VAL A 58 3.01 -3.70 1.48
N TYR A 59 3.22 -4.68 2.35
CA TYR A 59 3.13 -4.49 3.79
C TYR A 59 4.40 -3.79 4.28
N GLU A 60 4.24 -2.69 5.02
CA GLU A 60 5.36 -1.91 5.58
C GLU A 60 6.31 -2.76 6.44
N SER A 61 5.78 -3.68 7.25
CA SER A 61 6.60 -4.54 8.14
C SER A 61 7.53 -5.50 7.41
N THR A 62 7.21 -5.88 6.17
CA THR A 62 8.03 -6.78 5.35
C THR A 62 8.92 -6.02 4.36
N TYR A 63 8.70 -4.72 4.20
CA TYR A 63 9.44 -3.91 3.25
C TYR A 63 10.85 -3.61 3.80
N LYS A 64 11.88 -4.16 3.14
CA LYS A 64 13.28 -3.81 3.40
C LYS A 64 13.69 -2.71 2.42
N PRO A 65 13.94 -1.47 2.86
CA PRO A 65 14.43 -0.44 1.96
C PRO A 65 15.81 -0.84 1.44
N TYR A 66 16.04 -0.64 0.14
CA TYR A 66 17.37 -0.79 -0.45
C TYR A 66 18.27 0.33 0.08
N THR A 67 19.33 -0.02 0.81
CA THR A 67 20.42 0.90 1.15
C THR A 67 21.52 0.79 0.10
N PRO A 68 21.95 1.90 -0.52
CA PRO A 68 22.98 1.93 -1.56
C PRO A 68 24.37 1.53 -1.06
#